data_AF-A0A2I0SD80-F1
#
_entry.id   AF-A0A2I0SD80-F1
#
_cell.length_a   1.000
_cell.length_b   1.000
_cell.length_c   1.000
_cell.angle_alpha   90.00
_cell.angle_beta   90.00
_cell.angle_gamma   90.00
#
_symmetry.space_group_name_H-M   'P 1'
#
loop_
_entity.id
_entity.type
_entity.pdbx_description
1 polymer ?
#
loop_
_entity_poly.entity_id
_entity_poly.type
_entity_poly.pdbx_seq_one_letter_code
_entity_poly.pdbx_strand_id
1 'polypeptide(L)'
;MGGSALGQADRARMKRSGLIPLSTPDGLALLDAALAHDEPALVPTGWDLAAIRAQAQNAPAVLRSLVPLTAPQQTTTAAAPDLRRQLAELPPAERERAVLDLVREHTAVVLGRGGAATVDADLPFKDLGYDSLTSVELRNRLIAATGLRLAPALLFDHPTPARVARLLQDELAPAQTPPAALAQLERLEKALTEAPDTPELRSEIETRLKALAARMARPGHQDDDTEHLQTASVKELLSFIDQELA
;
A
#
# COMPACT_ATOMS: atom_id res chain seq x y z
N MET A 1 18.13 -38.90 -15.51
CA MET A 1 18.01 -37.61 -14.80
C MET A 1 16.62 -37.57 -14.19
N GLY A 2 16.54 -37.38 -12.87
CA GLY A 2 15.33 -37.63 -12.08
C GLY A 2 14.17 -36.68 -12.38
N GLY A 3 13.00 -37.24 -12.63
CA GLY A 3 11.75 -36.50 -12.54
C GLY A 3 11.47 -36.17 -11.08
N SER A 4 11.88 -34.99 -10.63
CA SER A 4 11.51 -34.49 -9.31
C SER A 4 9.99 -34.42 -9.22
N ALA A 5 9.40 -35.16 -8.28
CA ALA A 5 7.97 -35.10 -8.02
C ALA A 5 7.59 -33.65 -7.69
N LEU A 6 6.59 -33.12 -8.40
CA LEU A 6 6.08 -31.77 -8.15
C LEU A 6 5.69 -31.62 -6.69
N GLY A 7 6.31 -30.64 -6.01
CA GLY A 7 5.98 -30.29 -4.64
C GLY A 7 4.56 -29.71 -4.53
N GLN A 8 4.06 -29.58 -3.31
CA GLN A 8 2.73 -29.00 -3.07
C GLN A 8 2.66 -27.53 -3.55
N ALA A 9 3.75 -26.78 -3.37
CA ALA A 9 3.89 -25.41 -3.88
C ALA A 9 3.88 -25.35 -5.42
N ASP A 10 4.55 -26.29 -6.09
CA ASP A 10 4.58 -26.36 -7.56
C ASP A 10 3.20 -26.68 -8.12
N ARG A 11 2.48 -27.62 -7.48
CA ARG A 11 1.10 -27.97 -7.85
C ARG A 11 0.15 -26.79 -7.63
N ALA A 12 0.27 -26.08 -6.51
CA ALA A 12 -0.53 -24.89 -6.24
C ALA A 12 -0.23 -23.76 -7.22
N ARG A 13 1.01 -23.65 -7.71
CA ARG A 13 1.43 -22.70 -8.73
C ARG A 13 0.89 -23.06 -10.12
N MET A 14 1.01 -24.33 -10.53
CA MET A 14 0.46 -24.83 -11.79
C MET A 14 -1.05 -24.62 -11.87
N LYS A 15 -1.79 -25.00 -10.80
CA LYS A 15 -3.24 -24.75 -10.73
C LYS A 15 -3.59 -23.26 -10.88
N ARG A 16 -2.80 -22.37 -10.26
CA ARG A 16 -3.00 -20.92 -10.38
C ARG A 16 -2.71 -20.40 -11.79
N SER A 17 -1.73 -20.97 -12.51
CA SER A 17 -1.47 -20.60 -13.91
C SER A 17 -2.38 -21.32 -14.92
N GLY A 18 -3.40 -22.05 -14.46
CA GLY A 18 -4.32 -22.79 -15.30
C GLY A 18 -3.74 -24.07 -15.92
N LEU A 19 -2.62 -24.56 -15.39
CA LEU A 19 -2.01 -25.83 -15.78
C LEU A 19 -2.44 -26.94 -14.82
N ILE A 20 -2.89 -28.05 -15.41
CA ILE A 20 -3.23 -29.26 -14.70
C ILE A 20 -2.03 -30.21 -14.81
N PRO A 21 -1.46 -30.69 -13.69
CA PRO A 21 -0.45 -31.74 -13.72
C PRO A 21 -1.03 -32.98 -14.42
N LEU A 22 -0.36 -33.42 -15.49
CA LEU A 22 -0.76 -34.62 -16.20
C LEU A 22 -0.39 -35.86 -15.38
N SER A 23 -1.31 -36.82 -15.30
CA SER A 23 -0.98 -38.15 -14.82
C SER A 23 -0.06 -38.84 -15.85
N THR A 24 0.74 -39.83 -15.42
CA THR A 24 1.57 -40.60 -16.36
C THR A 24 0.75 -41.25 -17.48
N PRO A 25 -0.41 -41.90 -17.20
CA PRO A 25 -1.27 -42.42 -18.25
C PRO A 25 -1.74 -41.35 -19.25
N ASP A 26 -2.22 -40.20 -18.75
CA ASP A 26 -2.72 -39.12 -19.63
C ASP A 26 -1.59 -38.50 -20.46
N GLY A 27 -0.41 -38.36 -19.87
CA GLY A 27 0.78 -37.84 -20.56
C GLY A 27 1.23 -38.74 -21.71
N LEU A 28 1.21 -40.07 -21.52
CA LEU A 28 1.54 -41.02 -22.58
C LEU A 28 0.49 -41.02 -23.69
N ALA A 29 -0.80 -40.99 -23.34
CA ALA A 29 -1.88 -40.91 -24.33
C ALA A 29 -1.79 -39.64 -25.19
N LEU A 30 -1.44 -38.50 -24.57
CA LEU A 30 -1.25 -37.24 -25.29
C LEU A 30 0.02 -37.23 -26.16
N LEU A 31 1.08 -37.93 -25.74
CA LEU A 31 2.29 -38.11 -26.55
C LEU A 31 1.99 -38.95 -27.80
N ASP A 32 1.28 -40.07 -27.63
CA ASP A 32 0.86 -40.91 -28.76
C ASP A 32 -0.03 -40.13 -29.74
N ALA A 33 -0.93 -39.28 -29.23
CA ALA A 33 -1.76 -38.40 -30.05
C ALA A 33 -0.93 -37.34 -30.80
N ALA A 34 0.08 -36.75 -30.15
CA ALA A 34 0.96 -35.76 -30.79
C ALA A 34 1.80 -36.38 -31.91
N LEU A 35 2.24 -37.64 -31.76
CA LEU A 35 2.98 -38.37 -32.79
C LEU A 35 2.12 -38.74 -34.01
N ALA A 36 0.79 -38.73 -33.87
CA ALA A 36 -0.16 -39.00 -34.95
C ALA A 36 -0.56 -37.75 -35.75
N HIS A 37 -0.02 -36.57 -35.42
CA HIS A 37 -0.27 -35.32 -36.13
C HIS A 37 1.00 -34.83 -36.84
N ASP A 38 0.83 -34.31 -38.07
CA ASP A 38 1.92 -33.78 -38.90
C ASP A 38 2.35 -32.35 -38.52
N GLU A 39 1.77 -31.77 -37.46
CA GLU A 39 2.14 -30.44 -36.99
C GLU A 39 3.45 -30.47 -36.19
N PRO A 40 4.47 -29.67 -36.56
CA PRO A 40 5.69 -29.55 -35.76
C PRO A 40 5.43 -28.75 -34.48
N ALA A 41 6.11 -29.14 -33.39
CA ALA A 41 6.11 -28.45 -32.10
C ALA A 41 4.78 -28.44 -31.32
N LEU A 42 4.04 -29.56 -31.33
CA LEU A 42 2.89 -29.77 -30.44
C LEU A 42 3.33 -29.84 -28.97
N VAL A 43 2.65 -29.09 -28.10
CA VAL A 43 2.88 -29.10 -26.65
C VAL A 43 1.62 -29.61 -25.95
N PRO A 44 1.54 -30.92 -25.64
CA PRO A 44 0.39 -31.48 -24.93
C PRO A 44 0.42 -31.06 -23.46
N THR A 45 -0.63 -30.36 -23.01
CA THR A 45 -0.76 -29.96 -21.61
C THR A 45 -2.22 -30.06 -21.16
N GLY A 46 -2.43 -30.28 -19.86
CA GLY A 46 -3.74 -30.17 -19.25
C GLY A 46 -4.04 -28.69 -18.94
N TRP A 47 -5.14 -28.15 -19.47
CA TRP A 47 -5.57 -26.78 -19.21
C TRP A 47 -6.80 -26.75 -18.32
N ASP A 48 -6.75 -25.97 -17.24
CA ASP A 48 -7.92 -25.55 -16.49
C ASP A 48 -8.44 -24.24 -17.09
N LEU A 49 -9.28 -24.37 -18.13
CA LEU A 49 -9.84 -23.22 -18.84
C LEU A 49 -10.69 -22.32 -17.93
N ALA A 50 -11.25 -22.84 -16.84
CA ALA A 50 -12.00 -22.05 -15.88
C ALA A 50 -11.07 -21.17 -15.03
N ALA A 51 -9.94 -21.72 -14.58
CA ALA A 51 -8.90 -20.95 -13.89
C ALA A 51 -8.27 -19.88 -14.80
N ILE A 52 -7.99 -20.20 -16.07
CA ILE A 52 -7.47 -19.23 -17.05
C ILE A 52 -8.51 -18.12 -17.28
N ARG A 53 -9.81 -18.45 -17.37
CA ARG A 53 -10.89 -17.46 -17.51
C ARG A 53 -10.98 -16.52 -16.32
N ALA A 54 -10.88 -17.05 -15.11
CA ALA A 54 -10.89 -16.25 -13.88
C ALA A 54 -9.73 -15.24 -13.81
N GLN A 55 -8.63 -15.54 -14.52
CA GLN A 55 -7.44 -14.69 -14.58
C GLN A 55 -7.23 -14.01 -15.93
N ALA A 56 -8.24 -13.98 -16.79
CA ALA A 56 -8.15 -13.51 -18.18
C ALA A 56 -7.48 -12.14 -18.35
N GLN A 57 -7.69 -11.22 -17.40
CA GLN A 57 -7.08 -9.89 -17.40
C GLN A 57 -5.55 -9.93 -17.21
N ASN A 58 -5.06 -10.90 -16.42
CA ASN A 58 -3.65 -11.06 -16.05
C ASN A 58 -2.94 -12.24 -16.76
N ALA A 59 -3.67 -13.01 -17.58
CA ALA A 59 -3.12 -14.15 -18.31
C ALA A 59 -2.15 -13.72 -19.43
N PRO A 60 -1.06 -14.48 -19.68
CA PRO A 60 -0.15 -14.26 -20.81
C PRO A 60 -0.89 -14.21 -22.14
N ALA A 61 -0.44 -13.36 -23.07
CA ALA A 61 -1.10 -13.12 -24.36
C ALA A 61 -1.36 -14.41 -25.17
N VAL A 62 -0.45 -15.38 -25.09
CA VAL A 62 -0.56 -16.69 -25.77
C VAL A 62 -1.72 -17.55 -25.26
N LEU A 63 -2.21 -17.33 -24.03
CA LEU A 63 -3.30 -18.10 -23.43
C LEU A 63 -4.66 -17.43 -23.58
N ARG A 64 -4.70 -16.16 -24.00
CA ARG A 64 -5.96 -15.41 -24.18
C ARG A 64 -6.80 -15.94 -25.34
N SER A 65 -6.17 -16.54 -26.35
CA SER A 65 -6.87 -17.17 -27.48
C SER A 65 -7.58 -18.48 -27.11
N LEU A 66 -7.19 -19.12 -26.00
CA LEU A 66 -7.78 -20.38 -25.53
C LEU A 66 -9.11 -20.19 -24.79
N VAL A 67 -9.51 -18.94 -24.50
CA VAL A 67 -10.74 -18.64 -23.79
C VAL A 67 -11.47 -17.49 -24.49
N PRO A 68 -12.74 -17.65 -24.89
CA PRO A 68 -13.51 -16.53 -25.43
C PRO A 68 -13.64 -15.46 -24.33
N LEU A 69 -13.01 -14.31 -24.55
CA LEU A 69 -13.18 -13.15 -23.69
C LEU A 69 -14.58 -12.58 -23.96
N THR A 70 -15.57 -12.93 -23.14
CA THR A 70 -16.73 -12.07 -23.01
C THR A 70 -16.21 -10.72 -22.54
N ALA A 71 -16.50 -9.65 -23.30
CA ALA A 71 -15.98 -8.31 -23.08
C ALA A 71 -16.01 -7.97 -21.58
N PRO A 72 -14.92 -7.44 -21.01
CA PRO A 72 -14.85 -7.21 -19.58
C PRO A 72 -16.00 -6.26 -19.18
N GLN A 73 -16.90 -6.75 -18.32
CA GLN A 73 -17.61 -5.85 -17.43
C GLN A 73 -16.52 -5.06 -16.72
N GLN A 74 -16.50 -3.76 -16.95
CA GLN A 74 -15.61 -2.84 -16.29
C GLN A 74 -15.81 -3.01 -14.78
N THR A 75 -15.00 -3.84 -14.13
CA THR A 75 -14.69 -3.67 -12.72
C THR A 75 -13.95 -2.36 -12.66
N THR A 76 -14.76 -1.34 -12.39
CA THR A 76 -14.43 0.06 -12.23
C THR A 76 -13.06 0.23 -11.60
N THR A 77 -12.31 1.15 -12.17
CA THR A 77 -11.10 1.82 -11.68
C THR A 77 -11.35 2.54 -10.34
N ALA A 78 -12.11 1.93 -9.43
CA ALA A 78 -12.58 2.45 -8.16
C ALA A 78 -11.71 1.97 -6.98
N ALA A 79 -11.03 0.82 -7.10
CA ALA A 79 -10.16 0.30 -6.02
C ALA A 79 -8.96 1.21 -5.72
N ALA A 80 -8.31 1.75 -6.75
CA ALA A 80 -7.16 2.65 -6.61
C ALA A 80 -7.50 4.03 -6.02
N PRO A 81 -8.54 4.76 -6.48
CA PRO A 81 -8.94 6.02 -5.85
C PRO A 81 -9.45 5.84 -4.42
N ASP A 82 -10.10 4.71 -4.09
CA ASP A 82 -10.53 4.44 -2.72
C ASP A 82 -9.35 4.14 -1.80
N LEU A 83 -8.34 3.37 -2.26
CA LEU A 83 -7.10 3.14 -1.52
C LEU A 83 -6.33 4.44 -1.24
N ARG A 84 -6.19 5.33 -2.23
CA ARG A 84 -5.52 6.63 -2.04
C ARG A 84 -6.23 7.48 -1.00
N ARG A 85 -7.57 7.49 -1.01
CA ARG A 85 -8.37 8.24 -0.03
C ARG A 85 -8.21 7.66 1.38
N GLN A 86 -8.33 6.35 1.53
CA GLN A 86 -8.12 5.66 2.81
C GLN A 86 -6.72 5.92 3.38
N LEU A 87 -5.68 5.85 2.54
CA LEU A 87 -4.32 6.16 2.95
C LEU A 87 -4.14 7.64 3.32
N ALA A 88 -4.85 8.57 2.67
CA ALA A 88 -4.79 9.99 2.99
C ALA A 88 -5.40 10.34 4.35
N GLU A 89 -6.44 9.59 4.78
CA GLU A 89 -7.10 9.75 6.08
C GLU A 89 -6.26 9.20 7.26
N LEU A 90 -5.28 8.33 6.98
CA LEU A 90 -4.41 7.74 7.99
C LEU A 90 -3.23 8.66 8.37
N PRO A 91 -2.84 8.68 9.66
CA PRO A 91 -1.58 9.29 10.12
C PRO A 91 -0.36 8.71 9.36
N PRO A 92 0.74 9.47 9.21
CA PRO A 92 1.90 9.03 8.43
C PRO A 92 2.45 7.65 8.82
N ALA A 93 2.59 7.38 10.12
CA ALA A 93 3.09 6.10 10.62
C ALA A 93 2.14 4.92 10.38
N GLU A 94 0.83 5.17 10.37
CA GLU A 94 -0.18 4.15 10.07
C GLU A 94 -0.29 3.89 8.57
N ARG A 95 -0.12 4.94 7.75
CA ARG A 95 -0.02 4.84 6.29
C ARG A 95 1.15 3.95 5.88
N GLU A 96 2.32 4.15 6.48
CA GLU A 96 3.51 3.32 6.23
C GLU A 96 3.26 1.84 6.50
N ARG A 97 2.62 1.54 7.65
CA ARG A 97 2.25 0.18 8.02
C ARG A 97 1.23 -0.42 7.07
N ALA A 98 0.19 0.33 6.71
CA ALA A 98 -0.86 -0.13 5.80
C ALA A 98 -0.31 -0.49 4.40
N VAL A 99 0.58 0.35 3.85
CA VAL A 99 1.22 0.07 2.56
C VAL A 99 2.16 -1.13 2.66
N LEU A 100 2.92 -1.25 3.75
CA LEU A 100 3.78 -2.41 3.99
C LEU A 100 2.97 -3.71 4.08
N ASP A 101 1.88 -3.70 4.83
CA ASP A 101 1.01 -4.87 5.00
C ASP A 101 0.34 -5.26 3.68
N LEU A 102 -0.06 -4.30 2.85
CA LEU A 102 -0.56 -4.56 1.49
C LEU A 102 0.48 -5.30 0.64
N VAL A 103 1.75 -4.85 0.66
CA VAL A 103 2.82 -5.53 -0.07
C VAL A 103 3.02 -6.94 0.46
N ARG A 104 3.14 -7.10 1.79
CA ARG A 104 3.36 -8.41 2.44
C ARG A 104 2.21 -9.38 2.18
N GLU A 105 0.97 -8.90 2.18
CA GLU A 105 -0.21 -9.71 1.88
C GLU A 105 -0.17 -10.23 0.44
N HIS A 106 0.09 -9.35 -0.53
CA HIS A 106 0.26 -9.78 -1.91
C HIS A 106 1.47 -10.69 -2.12
N THR A 107 2.56 -10.48 -1.38
CA THR A 107 3.73 -11.37 -1.37
C THR A 107 3.36 -12.75 -0.84
N ALA A 108 2.63 -12.82 0.27
CA ALA A 108 2.18 -14.07 0.87
C ALA A 108 1.27 -14.86 -0.08
N VAL A 109 0.33 -14.18 -0.74
CA VAL A 109 -0.59 -14.79 -1.71
C VAL A 109 0.18 -15.41 -2.87
N VAL A 110 1.18 -14.72 -3.44
CA VAL A 110 1.99 -15.27 -4.54
C VAL A 110 2.77 -16.50 -4.08
N LEU A 111 3.36 -16.45 -2.88
CA LEU A 111 4.09 -17.59 -2.31
C LEU A 111 3.17 -18.73 -1.81
N GLY A 112 1.85 -18.53 -1.78
CA GLY A 112 0.90 -19.51 -1.23
C GLY A 112 1.00 -19.67 0.29
N ARG A 113 1.41 -18.60 0.99
CA ARG A 113 1.53 -18.55 2.46
C ARG A 113 0.29 -17.88 3.08
N GLY A 114 0.01 -18.21 4.33
CA GLY A 114 -1.20 -17.79 5.06
C GLY A 114 -1.19 -16.37 5.61
N GLY A 115 -0.85 -15.38 4.78
CA GLY A 115 -1.01 -13.95 5.08
C GLY A 115 0.27 -13.17 5.36
N ALA A 116 0.15 -11.83 5.43
CA ALA A 116 1.25 -10.87 5.52
C ALA A 116 2.29 -11.16 6.63
N ALA A 117 1.86 -11.65 7.79
CA ALA A 117 2.75 -11.94 8.93
C ALA A 117 3.80 -13.04 8.63
N THR A 118 3.56 -13.87 7.62
CA THR A 118 4.47 -14.96 7.20
C THR A 118 5.60 -14.50 6.27
N VAL A 119 5.58 -13.23 5.88
CA VAL A 119 6.56 -12.60 4.99
C VAL A 119 7.39 -11.63 5.81
N ASP A 120 8.69 -11.84 5.88
CA ASP A 120 9.62 -10.88 6.47
C ASP A 120 9.75 -9.65 5.56
N ALA A 121 9.63 -8.45 6.14
CA ALA A 121 9.64 -7.19 5.41
C ALA A 121 11.04 -6.80 4.91
N ASP A 122 12.09 -7.25 5.58
CA ASP A 122 13.48 -6.87 5.31
C ASP A 122 14.24 -7.97 4.57
N LEU A 123 13.68 -9.19 4.51
CA LEU A 123 14.30 -10.28 3.76
C LEU A 123 14.17 -10.05 2.24
N PRO A 124 15.23 -10.25 1.47
CA PRO A 124 15.16 -10.18 0.02
C PRO A 124 14.15 -11.15 -0.57
N PHE A 125 13.43 -10.73 -1.62
CA PHE A 125 12.46 -11.58 -2.32
C PHE A 125 13.08 -12.91 -2.77
N LYS A 126 14.33 -12.90 -3.22
CA LYS A 126 15.06 -14.12 -3.61
C LYS A 126 15.16 -15.13 -2.47
N ASP A 127 15.47 -14.67 -1.26
CA ASP A 127 15.61 -15.51 -0.08
C ASP A 127 14.24 -15.96 0.46
N LEU A 128 13.18 -15.22 0.14
CA LEU A 128 11.78 -15.63 0.38
C LEU A 128 11.30 -16.71 -0.62
N GLY A 129 12.06 -17.02 -1.67
CA GLY A 129 11.72 -18.00 -2.70
C GLY A 129 11.06 -17.41 -3.95
N TYR A 130 11.27 -16.12 -4.24
CA TYR A 130 10.87 -15.52 -5.52
C TYR A 130 11.81 -15.87 -6.67
N ASP A 131 11.19 -16.02 -7.83
CA ASP A 131 11.80 -16.26 -9.13
C ASP A 131 11.27 -15.24 -10.16
N SER A 132 11.70 -15.36 -11.41
CA SER A 132 11.30 -14.45 -12.49
C SER A 132 9.79 -14.44 -12.75
N LEU A 133 9.09 -15.56 -12.56
CA LEU A 133 7.66 -15.67 -12.85
C LEU A 133 6.81 -15.06 -11.73
N THR A 134 7.14 -15.38 -10.48
CA THR A 134 6.49 -14.82 -9.28
C THR A 134 6.73 -13.33 -9.15
N SER A 135 7.87 -12.84 -9.64
CA SER A 135 8.16 -11.41 -9.71
C SER A 135 7.18 -10.64 -10.60
N VAL A 136 6.87 -11.21 -11.77
CA VAL A 136 5.87 -10.64 -12.69
C VAL A 136 4.46 -10.72 -12.10
N GLU A 137 4.13 -11.83 -11.44
CA GLU A 137 2.83 -12.00 -10.79
C GLU A 137 2.62 -10.98 -9.66
N LEU A 138 3.61 -10.81 -8.76
CA LEU A 138 3.53 -9.82 -7.68
C LEU A 138 3.36 -8.41 -8.24
N ARG A 139 4.15 -8.04 -9.26
CA ARG A 139 4.03 -6.74 -9.92
C ARG A 139 2.61 -6.51 -10.46
N ASN A 140 2.04 -7.49 -11.17
CA ASN A 140 0.70 -7.36 -11.75
C ASN A 140 -0.38 -7.22 -10.67
N ARG A 141 -0.24 -7.94 -9.55
CA ARG A 141 -1.15 -7.81 -8.41
C ARG A 141 -1.07 -6.44 -7.76
N LEU A 142 0.16 -5.92 -7.56
CA LEU A 142 0.36 -4.58 -7.03
C LEU A 142 -0.19 -3.50 -7.97
N ILE A 143 -0.02 -3.63 -9.29
CA ILE A 143 -0.63 -2.73 -10.28
C ILE A 143 -2.15 -2.74 -10.16
N ALA A 144 -2.77 -3.93 -10.03
CA ALA A 144 -4.21 -4.05 -9.89
C ALA A 144 -4.75 -3.44 -8.58
N ALA A 145 -4.03 -3.60 -7.47
CA ALA A 145 -4.42 -3.09 -6.16
C ALA A 145 -4.21 -1.56 -6.02
N THR A 146 -3.11 -1.05 -6.56
CA THR A 146 -2.70 0.36 -6.38
C THR A 146 -3.11 1.27 -7.54
N GLY A 147 -3.41 0.69 -8.71
CA GLY A 147 -3.64 1.42 -9.96
C GLY A 147 -2.39 2.11 -10.53
N LEU A 148 -1.21 1.89 -9.94
CA LEU A 148 0.04 2.49 -10.37
C LEU A 148 0.64 1.75 -11.57
N ARG A 149 1.45 2.46 -12.36
CA ARG A 149 2.29 1.85 -13.41
C ARG A 149 3.65 1.52 -12.81
N LEU A 150 3.88 0.24 -12.52
CA LEU A 150 5.13 -0.23 -11.93
C LEU A 150 6.11 -0.70 -13.01
N ALA A 151 7.41 -0.41 -12.85
CA ALA A 151 8.44 -0.84 -13.79
C ALA A 151 8.62 -2.37 -13.81
N PRO A 152 9.02 -3.00 -14.93
CA PRO A 152 9.27 -4.43 -15.00
C PRO A 152 10.39 -4.90 -14.05
N ALA A 153 11.38 -4.04 -13.81
CA ALA A 153 12.53 -4.32 -12.95
C ALA A 153 12.28 -3.99 -11.46
N LEU A 154 11.04 -3.65 -11.07
CA LEU A 154 10.70 -3.18 -9.72
C LEU A 154 11.35 -4.00 -8.59
N LEU A 155 11.18 -5.32 -8.61
CA LEU A 155 11.67 -6.20 -7.55
C LEU A 155 13.20 -6.39 -7.59
N PHE A 156 13.85 -6.04 -8.69
CA PHE A 156 15.31 -6.02 -8.78
C PHE A 156 15.87 -4.72 -8.19
N ASP A 157 15.24 -3.58 -8.51
CA ASP A 157 15.62 -2.26 -7.99
C ASP A 157 15.28 -2.12 -6.50
N HIS A 158 14.20 -2.78 -6.07
CA HIS A 158 13.68 -2.81 -4.71
C HIS A 158 13.57 -4.27 -4.23
N PRO A 159 14.68 -4.88 -3.76
CA PRO A 159 14.75 -6.31 -3.50
C PRO A 159 13.99 -6.79 -2.26
N THR A 160 13.42 -5.90 -1.45
CA THR A 160 12.71 -6.27 -0.21
C THR A 160 11.28 -5.69 -0.21
N PRO A 161 10.33 -6.35 0.47
CA PRO A 161 8.97 -5.81 0.66
C PRO A 161 8.96 -4.38 1.22
N ALA A 162 9.81 -4.08 2.20
CA ALA A 162 9.92 -2.74 2.77
C ALA A 162 10.34 -1.68 1.74
N ARG A 163 11.27 -2.00 0.83
CA ARG A 163 11.71 -1.06 -0.23
C ARG A 163 10.64 -0.85 -1.30
N VAL A 164 9.84 -1.87 -1.62
CA VAL A 164 8.69 -1.72 -2.51
C VAL A 164 7.60 -0.89 -1.83
N ALA A 165 7.33 -1.12 -0.54
CA ALA A 165 6.33 -0.36 0.22
C ALA A 165 6.65 1.14 0.24
N ARG A 166 7.92 1.52 0.45
CA ARG A 166 8.36 2.93 0.39
C ARG A 166 8.11 3.56 -0.99
N LEU A 167 8.47 2.86 -2.07
CA LEU A 167 8.20 3.36 -3.42
C LEU A 167 6.69 3.57 -3.65
N LEU A 168 5.86 2.62 -3.23
CA LEU A 168 4.41 2.74 -3.37
C LEU A 168 3.84 3.88 -2.52
N GLN A 169 4.39 4.13 -1.33
CA GLN A 169 4.01 5.25 -0.48
C GLN A 169 4.28 6.59 -1.18
N ASP A 170 5.47 6.76 -1.77
CA ASP A 170 5.85 7.98 -2.48
C ASP A 170 4.92 8.25 -3.69
N GLU A 171 4.48 7.19 -4.37
CA GLU A 171 3.60 7.28 -5.55
C GLU A 171 2.10 7.41 -5.19
N LEU A 172 1.66 6.85 -4.06
CA LEU A 172 0.26 6.88 -3.61
C LEU A 172 -0.07 8.13 -2.79
N ALA A 173 0.91 8.64 -2.06
CA ALA A 173 0.81 9.85 -1.25
C ALA A 173 2.05 10.73 -1.52
N PRO A 174 2.20 11.26 -2.75
CA PRO A 174 3.29 12.17 -3.06
C PRO A 174 3.27 13.25 -2.00
N ALA A 175 4.43 13.44 -1.33
CA ALA A 175 4.58 14.25 -0.13
C ALA A 175 3.65 15.46 -0.23
N GLN A 176 2.56 15.43 0.55
CA GLN A 176 1.66 16.57 0.58
C GLN A 176 2.54 17.72 1.02
N THR A 177 2.84 18.62 0.07
CA THR A 177 3.54 19.86 0.37
C THR A 177 2.85 20.41 1.60
N PRO A 178 3.58 20.71 2.70
CA PRO A 178 2.95 21.21 3.91
C PRO A 178 1.96 22.27 3.46
N PRO A 179 0.67 22.19 3.89
CA PRO A 179 -0.40 23.03 3.36
C PRO A 179 0.14 24.43 3.21
N ALA A 180 -0.03 25.06 2.05
CA ALA A 180 0.74 26.26 1.66
C ALA A 180 0.85 27.32 2.77
N ALA A 181 -0.15 27.37 3.67
CA ALA A 181 -0.12 28.09 4.94
C ALA A 181 1.08 27.78 5.88
N LEU A 182 1.38 26.51 6.19
CA LEU A 182 2.52 26.11 7.03
C LEU A 182 3.86 26.49 6.39
N ALA A 183 4.01 26.29 5.08
CA ALA A 183 5.20 26.72 4.36
C ALA A 183 5.36 28.26 4.36
N GLN A 184 4.26 29.02 4.41
CA GLN A 184 4.32 30.48 4.59
C GLN A 184 4.66 30.88 6.02
N LEU A 185 4.24 30.11 7.03
CA LEU A 185 4.60 30.37 8.43
C LEU A 185 6.10 30.18 8.67
N GLU A 186 6.71 29.13 8.11
CA GLU A 186 8.18 28.92 8.20
C GLU A 186 8.96 30.06 7.52
N ARG A 187 8.48 30.56 6.37
CA ARG A 187 9.09 31.73 5.71
C ARG A 187 8.94 33.00 6.55
N LEU A 188 7.80 33.18 7.22
CA LEU A 188 7.56 34.30 8.11
C LEU A 188 8.49 34.23 9.33
N GLU A 189 8.63 33.08 9.97
CA GLU A 189 9.53 32.87 11.10
C GLU A 189 10.99 33.18 10.74
N LYS A 190 11.44 32.73 9.57
CA LYS A 190 12.76 33.08 9.04
C LYS A 190 12.91 34.58 8.80
N ALA A 191 11.92 35.23 8.17
CA ALA A 191 11.94 36.67 7.92
C ALA A 191 11.95 37.49 9.22
N LEU A 192 11.26 37.02 10.27
CA LEU A 192 11.25 37.64 11.60
C LEU A 192 12.62 37.50 12.30
N THR A 193 13.32 36.39 12.07
CA THR A 193 14.67 36.15 12.60
C THR A 193 15.73 37.03 11.93
N GLU A 194 15.55 37.35 10.64
CA GLU A 194 16.47 38.17 9.84
C GLU A 194 16.14 39.69 9.91
N ALA A 195 15.00 40.08 10.49
CA ALA A 195 14.56 41.47 10.55
C ALA A 195 15.37 42.30 11.58
N PRO A 196 15.50 43.63 11.37
CA PRO A 196 16.15 44.52 12.33
C PRO A 196 15.37 44.57 13.64
N ASP A 197 16.04 44.29 14.77
CA ASP A 197 15.40 44.17 16.08
C ASP A 197 15.14 45.56 16.70
N THR A 198 14.13 46.25 16.18
CA THR A 198 13.66 47.56 16.64
C THR A 198 12.38 47.44 17.47
N PRO A 199 12.24 48.20 18.58
CA PRO A 199 11.07 48.09 19.45
C PRO A 199 9.76 48.46 18.74
N GLU A 200 9.80 49.38 17.79
CA GLU A 200 8.64 49.80 16.99
C GLU A 200 8.16 48.65 16.08
N LEU A 201 9.09 48.02 15.34
CA LEU A 201 8.77 46.90 14.44
C LEU A 201 8.24 45.69 15.21
N ARG A 202 8.80 45.40 16.38
CA ARG A 202 8.35 44.30 17.25
C ARG A 202 6.89 44.49 17.69
N SER A 203 6.53 45.71 18.12
CA SER A 203 5.15 46.02 18.55
C SER A 203 4.13 45.89 17.41
N GLU A 204 4.53 46.28 16.20
CA GLU A 204 3.69 46.20 15.00
C GLU A 204 3.48 44.74 14.56
N ILE A 205 4.55 43.94 14.56
CA ILE A 205 4.49 42.50 14.27
C ILE A 205 3.58 41.78 15.28
N GLU A 206 3.77 42.05 16.58
CA GLU A 206 2.97 41.42 17.64
C GLU A 206 1.48 41.75 17.48
N THR A 207 1.16 43.01 17.18
CA THR A 207 -0.22 43.47 16.94
C THR A 207 -0.85 42.75 15.74
N ARG A 208 -0.12 42.63 14.62
CA ARG A 208 -0.61 41.95 13.41
C ARG A 208 -0.77 40.44 13.61
N LEU A 209 0.14 39.78 14.35
CA LEU A 209 0.02 38.36 14.68
C LEU A 209 -1.18 38.07 15.58
N LYS A 210 -1.40 38.89 16.63
CA LYS A 210 -2.59 38.79 17.49
C LYS A 210 -3.88 38.98 16.72
N ALA A 211 -3.94 39.96 15.81
CA ALA A 211 -5.11 40.17 14.95
C ALA A 211 -5.36 38.99 13.99
N LEU A 212 -4.30 38.39 13.45
CA LEU A 212 -4.41 37.22 12.59
C LEU A 212 -4.93 35.99 13.37
N ALA A 213 -4.41 35.76 14.58
CA ALA A 213 -4.86 34.69 15.47
C ALA A 213 -6.33 34.85 15.86
N ALA A 214 -6.76 36.06 16.24
CA ALA A 214 -8.15 36.36 16.56
C ALA A 214 -9.09 36.14 15.35
N ARG A 215 -8.63 36.42 14.13
CA ARG A 215 -9.41 36.19 12.92
C ARG A 215 -9.56 34.71 12.57
N MET A 216 -8.56 33.88 12.90
CA MET A 216 -8.60 32.43 12.72
C MET A 216 -9.45 31.74 13.79
N ALA A 217 -9.55 32.31 14.99
CA ALA A 217 -10.35 31.80 16.11
C ALA A 217 -11.87 31.98 15.95
N ARG A 218 -12.44 32.07 14.73
CA ARG A 218 -13.90 32.24 14.58
C ARG A 218 -14.67 31.10 15.28
N PRO A 219 -15.79 31.42 15.95
CA PRO A 219 -16.52 30.48 16.79
C PRO A 219 -17.32 29.52 15.91
N GLY A 220 -16.93 28.25 15.88
CA GLY A 220 -17.73 27.15 15.35
C GLY A 220 -17.96 26.14 16.46
N HIS A 221 -19.19 26.10 16.98
CA HIS A 221 -19.71 25.35 18.14
C HIS A 221 -19.42 26.01 19.49
N GLN A 222 -20.45 26.67 20.02
CA GLN A 222 -20.70 26.71 21.46
C GLN A 222 -20.85 25.25 21.91
N ASP A 223 -19.74 24.61 22.28
CA ASP A 223 -19.83 23.59 23.33
C ASP A 223 -19.89 24.36 24.64
N ASP A 224 -21.09 24.25 25.21
CA ASP A 224 -21.54 24.63 26.53
C ASP A 224 -20.73 23.88 27.59
N ASP A 225 -19.43 24.21 27.72
CA ASP A 225 -18.55 23.70 28.77
C ASP A 225 -17.45 24.73 29.12
N THR A 226 -17.85 26.01 29.19
CA THR A 226 -17.11 26.98 30.02
C THR A 226 -17.96 27.39 31.20
N GLU A 227 -18.18 26.47 32.13
CA GLU A 227 -18.37 26.84 33.53
C GLU A 227 -17.68 25.81 34.43
N HIS A 228 -16.63 26.31 35.10
CA HIS A 228 -15.84 25.73 36.19
C HIS A 228 -14.45 25.18 35.81
N LEU A 229 -13.47 25.68 36.58
CA LEU A 229 -12.02 25.49 36.49
C LEU A 229 -11.41 26.48 35.47
N GLN A 230 -11.20 27.75 35.81
CA GLN A 230 -10.18 28.16 36.77
C GLN A 230 -10.46 29.58 37.29
N THR A 231 -10.79 29.68 38.58
CA THR A 231 -10.43 30.82 39.45
C THR A 231 -10.77 30.42 40.89
N ALA A 232 -10.19 29.29 41.35
CA ALA A 232 -10.00 29.12 42.78
C ALA A 232 -8.95 30.15 43.20
N SER A 233 -9.44 31.29 43.67
CA SER A 233 -8.62 32.37 44.20
C SER A 233 -7.75 31.81 45.33
N VAL A 234 -6.45 32.13 45.28
CA VAL A 234 -5.43 31.81 46.31
C VAL A 234 -5.85 32.26 47.73
N LYS A 235 -6.95 33.02 47.85
CA LYS A 235 -7.56 33.45 49.10
C LYS A 235 -8.42 32.39 49.82
N GLU A 236 -8.83 31.31 49.17
CA GLU A 236 -9.59 30.20 49.81
C GLU A 236 -8.70 29.02 50.24
N LEU A 237 -7.48 28.91 49.71
CA LEU A 237 -6.50 27.89 50.12
C LEU A 237 -5.86 28.18 51.50
N LEU A 238 -6.00 29.38 52.04
CA LEU A 238 -5.47 29.74 53.36
C LEU A 238 -6.48 29.61 54.50
N SER A 239 -7.78 29.44 54.24
CA SER A 239 -8.77 29.25 55.31
C SER A 239 -8.89 27.82 55.81
N PHE A 240 -8.25 26.84 55.15
CA PHE A 240 -8.29 25.43 55.56
C PHE A 240 -7.15 24.99 56.47
N ILE A 241 -6.11 25.81 56.65
CA ILE A 241 -4.95 25.46 57.50
C ILE A 241 -5.13 25.97 58.95
N ASP A 242 -5.89 27.04 59.16
CA ASP A 242 -6.12 27.60 60.51
C ASP A 242 -7.26 26.89 61.29
N GLN A 243 -8.00 25.95 60.68
CA GLN A 243 -9.09 25.24 61.34
C GLN A 243 -8.72 23.86 61.93
N GLU A 244 -7.45 23.44 61.82
CA GLU A 244 -6.94 22.15 62.35
C GLU A 244 -5.88 22.33 63.47
N LEU A 245 -5.76 23.52 64.06
CA LEU A 245 -4.88 23.77 65.22
C LEU A 245 -5.55 24.57 66.36
N ALA A 246 -6.83 24.27 66.65
CA ALA A 246 -7.50 24.69 67.88
C ALA A 246 -8.12 23.49 68.60
#